data_AF-B1T2X9-F1
#
_entry.id   AF-B1T2X9-F1
#
_cell.length_a   1.000
_cell.length_b   1.000
_cell.length_c   1.000
_cell.angle_alpha   90.00
_cell.angle_beta   90.00
_cell.angle_gamma   90.00
#
_symmetry.space_group_name_H-M   'P 1'
#
loop_
_entity.id
_entity.type
_entity.pdbx_description
1 polymer ?
#
loop_
_entity_poly.entity_id
_entity_poly.type
_entity_poly.pdbx_seq_one_letter_code
_entity_poly.pdbx_strand_id
1 'polypeptide(L)'
;MNKKEARTRIAALLSAGARKADVLAELAGQGLKDPVLARLIASRPDPELCRKNKVHTWILIGLGIVQLLISLALGYLIAEAASASGGTGMLGKGLAVLFLVLTVPLSLLFIWGFATHRVGAYHAFIILSLLQLPKTIADLAHDPSSALPSLGVTVILLGYVWFVRNRLFPDFGWFTPRKVDGRYAFVEGA
;
A
#
# COMPACT_ATOMS: atom_id res chain seq x y z
N MET A 1 3.00 -23.44 17.37
CA MET A 1 3.95 -22.30 17.38
C MET A 1 3.18 -20.98 17.34
N ASN A 2 3.68 -19.90 17.96
CA ASN A 2 3.03 -18.57 17.91
C ASN A 2 3.63 -17.69 16.78
N LYS A 3 2.86 -16.72 16.26
CA LYS A 3 3.25 -15.85 15.14
C LYS A 3 4.51 -15.03 15.42
N LYS A 4 4.75 -14.62 16.67
CA LYS A 4 5.99 -13.92 17.08
C LYS A 4 7.21 -14.84 17.00
N GLU A 5 7.08 -16.07 17.47
CA GLU A 5 8.14 -17.06 17.51
C GLU A 5 8.53 -17.53 16.10
N ALA A 6 7.53 -17.75 15.24
CA ALA A 6 7.72 -18.00 13.82
C ALA A 6 8.49 -16.86 13.14
N ARG A 7 8.17 -15.59 13.44
CA ARG A 7 8.91 -14.43 12.91
C ARG A 7 10.38 -14.44 13.30
N THR A 8 10.69 -14.80 14.55
CA THR A 8 12.07 -14.82 15.06
C THR A 8 12.87 -15.95 14.42
N ARG A 9 12.30 -17.15 14.28
CA ARG A 9 12.97 -18.27 13.61
C ARG A 9 13.17 -18.04 12.11
N ILE A 10 12.14 -17.51 11.43
CA ILE A 10 12.26 -17.09 10.02
C ILE A 10 13.37 -16.02 9.89
N ALA A 11 13.46 -15.08 10.84
CA ALA A 11 14.53 -14.09 10.86
C ALA A 11 15.91 -14.75 10.94
N ALA A 12 16.08 -15.65 11.91
CA ALA A 12 17.35 -16.31 12.18
C ALA A 12 17.80 -17.17 10.99
N LEU A 13 16.89 -17.96 10.41
CA LEU A 13 17.22 -18.85 9.30
C LEU A 13 17.53 -18.07 8.01
N LEU A 14 16.76 -17.02 7.70
CA LEU A 14 17.07 -16.15 6.55
C LEU A 14 18.38 -15.36 6.77
N SER A 15 18.66 -14.91 8.00
CA SER A 15 19.93 -14.27 8.35
C SER A 15 21.12 -15.23 8.31
N ALA A 16 20.89 -16.52 8.49
CA ALA A 16 21.88 -17.57 8.30
C ALA A 16 22.10 -17.96 6.82
N GLY A 17 21.41 -17.30 5.89
CA GLY A 17 21.54 -17.54 4.44
C GLY A 17 20.69 -18.69 3.91
N ALA A 18 19.78 -19.25 4.72
CA ALA A 18 18.88 -20.30 4.27
C ALA A 18 17.88 -19.77 3.23
N ARG A 19 17.56 -20.57 2.22
CA ARG A 19 16.62 -20.18 1.16
C ARG A 19 15.20 -20.10 1.71
N LYS A 20 14.40 -19.17 1.18
CA LYS A 20 13.00 -18.96 1.60
C LYS A 20 12.15 -20.24 1.49
N ALA A 21 12.43 -21.09 0.50
CA ALA A 21 11.78 -22.38 0.31
C ALA A 21 12.17 -23.40 1.40
N ASP A 22 13.44 -23.45 1.78
CA ASP A 22 13.96 -24.36 2.82
C ASP A 22 13.43 -23.96 4.21
N VAL A 23 13.39 -22.66 4.50
CA VAL A 23 12.78 -22.13 5.74
C VAL A 23 11.29 -22.43 5.84
N LEU A 24 10.57 -22.43 4.71
CA LEU A 24 9.18 -22.83 4.68
C LEU A 24 9.04 -24.33 4.94
N ALA A 25 9.87 -25.18 4.32
CA ALA A 25 9.84 -26.62 4.52
C ALA A 25 10.19 -27.02 5.96
N GLU A 26 11.16 -26.34 6.57
CA GLU A 26 11.62 -26.62 7.94
C GLU A 26 10.61 -26.19 9.02
N LEU A 27 9.83 -25.13 8.74
CA LEU A 27 8.83 -24.63 9.68
C LEU A 27 7.39 -25.09 9.37
N ALA A 28 7.17 -25.74 8.22
CA ALA A 28 5.90 -26.38 7.88
C ALA A 28 5.62 -27.52 8.87
N GLY A 29 4.39 -27.59 9.38
CA GLY A 29 4.00 -28.60 10.38
C GLY A 29 4.29 -28.26 11.84
N GLN A 30 5.02 -27.17 12.17
CA GLN A 30 5.29 -26.76 13.56
C GLN A 30 4.10 -26.02 14.24
N GLY A 31 2.87 -26.28 13.79
CA GLY A 31 1.64 -25.80 14.44
C GLY A 31 1.16 -24.40 14.03
N LEU A 32 1.61 -23.85 12.90
CA LEU A 32 1.01 -22.69 12.24
C LEU A 32 0.64 -23.08 10.81
N LYS A 33 -0.50 -22.59 10.30
CA LYS A 33 -0.96 -22.89 8.93
C LYS A 33 0.07 -22.38 7.91
N ASP A 34 0.54 -23.25 7.03
CA ASP A 34 1.46 -22.97 5.93
C ASP A 34 1.20 -21.66 5.14
N PRO A 35 -0.04 -21.25 4.83
CA PRO A 35 -0.31 -19.94 4.21
C PRO A 35 0.09 -18.72 5.05
N VAL A 36 0.02 -18.83 6.38
CA VAL A 36 0.45 -17.75 7.29
C VAL A 36 1.96 -17.65 7.32
N LEU A 37 2.67 -18.78 7.29
CA LEU A 37 4.13 -18.80 7.20
C LEU A 37 4.63 -18.29 5.85
N ALA A 38 4.05 -18.77 4.74
CA ALA A 38 4.39 -18.31 3.41
C ALA A 38 4.17 -16.80 3.25
N ARG A 39 3.07 -16.26 3.81
CA ARG A 39 2.83 -14.81 3.82
C ARG A 39 3.87 -14.07 4.66
N LEU A 40 4.33 -14.65 5.76
CA LEU A 40 5.35 -14.04 6.63
C LEU A 40 6.72 -13.98 5.94
N ILE A 41 7.12 -15.07 5.28
CA ILE A 41 8.37 -15.20 4.53
C ILE A 41 8.33 -14.29 3.29
N ALA A 42 7.26 -14.34 2.51
CA ALA A 42 7.08 -13.47 1.33
C ALA A 42 6.99 -11.99 1.67
N SER A 43 6.50 -11.64 2.88
CA SER A 43 6.38 -10.24 3.31
C SER A 43 7.71 -9.59 3.71
N ARG A 44 8.82 -10.35 3.75
CA ARG A 44 10.14 -9.77 3.97
C ARG A 44 10.67 -9.19 2.66
N PRO A 45 10.91 -7.86 2.62
CA PRO A 45 11.57 -7.24 1.48
C PRO A 45 12.97 -7.82 1.36
N ASP A 46 13.34 -8.27 0.16
CA ASP A 46 14.73 -8.63 -0.12
C ASP A 46 15.56 -7.33 -0.15
N PRO A 47 16.57 -7.17 0.72
CA PRO A 47 17.40 -5.96 0.75
C PRO A 47 18.06 -5.65 -0.60
N GLU A 48 18.33 -6.66 -1.44
CA GLU A 48 18.89 -6.49 -2.78
C GLU A 48 17.89 -5.81 -3.74
N LEU A 49 16.63 -6.24 -3.72
CA LEU A 49 15.56 -5.64 -4.53
C LEU A 49 15.21 -4.23 -4.05
N CYS A 50 15.22 -3.99 -2.74
CA CYS A 50 15.07 -2.63 -2.19
C CYS A 50 16.19 -1.69 -2.62
N ARG A 51 17.44 -2.17 -2.71
CA ARG A 51 18.57 -1.37 -3.21
C ARG A 51 18.42 -1.06 -4.70
N LYS A 52 18.06 -2.05 -5.53
CA LYS A 52 17.83 -1.87 -6.97
C LYS A 52 16.63 -0.96 -7.29
N ASN A 53 15.61 -0.93 -6.44
CA ASN A 53 14.37 -0.16 -6.63
C ASN A 53 14.21 1.07 -5.71
N LYS A 54 15.30 1.55 -5.10
CA LYS A 54 15.27 2.67 -4.15
C LYS A 54 14.60 3.92 -4.73
N VAL A 55 14.88 4.24 -6.00
CA VAL A 55 14.29 5.38 -6.71
C VAL A 55 12.77 5.27 -6.79
N HIS A 56 12.23 4.10 -7.13
CA HIS A 56 10.79 3.91 -7.23
C HIS A 56 10.09 4.03 -5.87
N THR A 57 10.72 3.54 -4.79
CA THR A 57 10.19 3.73 -3.44
C THR A 57 10.19 5.21 -3.05
N TRP A 58 11.25 5.94 -3.38
CA TRP A 58 11.32 7.39 -3.16
C TRP A 58 10.27 8.16 -3.96
N ILE A 59 9.99 7.75 -5.20
CA ILE A 59 8.90 8.31 -6.00
C ILE A 59 7.55 8.09 -5.30
N LEU A 60 7.30 6.90 -4.74
CA LEU A 60 6.05 6.64 -4.00
C LEU A 60 5.94 7.44 -2.69
N ILE A 61 7.06 7.64 -1.99
CA ILE A 61 7.10 8.52 -0.81
C ILE A 61 6.80 9.97 -1.24
N GLY A 62 7.47 10.46 -2.28
CA GLY A 62 7.25 11.80 -2.82
C GLY A 62 5.80 12.01 -3.25
N LEU A 63 5.21 11.01 -3.90
CA LEU A 63 3.80 11.01 -4.27
C LEU A 63 2.88 11.05 -3.04
N GLY A 64 3.18 10.25 -2.01
CA GLY A 64 2.44 10.32 -0.74
C GLY A 64 2.50 11.69 -0.09
N ILE A 65 3.65 12.37 -0.17
CA ILE A 65 3.82 13.76 0.30
C ILE A 65 2.98 14.72 -0.54
N VAL A 66 3.00 14.60 -1.87
CA VAL A 66 2.15 15.41 -2.76
C VAL A 66 0.68 15.22 -2.41
N GLN A 67 0.23 13.98 -2.18
CA GLN A 67 -1.14 13.69 -1.79
C GLN A 67 -1.51 14.26 -0.41
N LEU A 68 -0.56 14.28 0.53
CA LEU A 68 -0.74 14.96 1.81
C LEU A 68 -0.90 16.48 1.63
N LEU A 69 -0.08 17.11 0.78
CA LEU A 69 -0.19 18.54 0.49
C LEU A 69 -1.51 18.90 -0.19
N ILE A 70 -1.97 18.09 -1.15
CA ILE A 70 -3.29 18.25 -1.77
C ILE A 70 -4.40 18.14 -0.73
N SER A 71 -4.30 17.16 0.18
CA SER A 71 -5.29 16.98 1.26
C SER A 71 -5.35 18.19 2.19
N LEU A 72 -4.20 18.77 2.53
CA LEU A 72 -4.13 19.99 3.34
C LEU A 72 -4.73 21.21 2.60
N ALA A 73 -4.38 21.39 1.33
CA ALA A 73 -4.90 22.47 0.50
C ALA A 73 -6.44 22.37 0.35
N LEU A 74 -6.97 21.18 0.05
CA LEU A 74 -8.41 20.96 -0.03
C LEU A 74 -9.11 21.20 1.31
N GLY A 75 -8.54 20.74 2.43
CA GLY A 75 -9.08 21.01 3.75
C GLY A 75 -9.15 22.50 4.07
N TYR A 76 -8.12 23.26 3.68
CA TYR A 76 -8.11 24.72 3.80
C TYR A 76 -9.20 25.38 2.93
N LEU A 77 -9.32 25.00 1.66
CA LEU A 77 -10.34 25.53 0.76
C LEU A 77 -11.77 25.25 1.25
N ILE A 78 -12.03 24.05 1.78
CA ILE A 78 -13.33 23.69 2.36
C ILE A 78 -13.61 24.56 3.60
N ALA A 79 -12.60 24.78 4.46
CA ALA A 79 -12.75 25.62 5.65
C ALA A 79 -12.96 27.11 5.32
N GLU A 80 -12.30 27.60 4.27
CA GLU A 80 -12.44 28.98 3.77
C GLU A 80 -13.85 29.19 3.18
N ALA A 81 -14.29 28.31 2.28
CA ALA A 81 -15.63 28.33 1.70
C ALA A 81 -16.73 28.25 2.79
N ALA A 82 -16.50 27.44 3.83
CA ALA A 82 -17.39 27.38 4.98
C ALA A 82 -17.48 28.72 5.73
N SER A 83 -16.34 29.40 5.90
CA SER A 83 -16.24 30.67 6.62
C SER A 83 -16.95 31.82 5.88
N ALA A 84 -17.03 31.76 4.55
CA ALA A 84 -17.78 32.70 3.74
C ALA A 84 -19.32 32.52 3.83
N SER A 85 -19.79 31.34 4.24
CA SER A 85 -21.21 30.94 4.13
C SER A 85 -22.12 31.28 5.32
N GLY A 86 -21.68 32.07 6.30
CA GLY A 86 -22.53 32.46 7.44
C GLY A 86 -22.96 31.27 8.32
N GLY A 87 -24.26 31.13 8.66
CA GLY A 87 -24.78 30.12 9.59
C GLY A 87 -24.52 28.65 9.21
N THR A 88 -24.26 28.35 7.93
CA THR A 88 -23.82 27.03 7.44
C THR A 88 -22.32 26.77 7.65
N GLY A 89 -21.56 27.78 8.07
CA GLY A 89 -20.12 27.69 8.24
C GLY A 89 -19.66 26.77 9.36
N MET A 90 -20.50 26.50 10.37
CA MET A 90 -20.18 25.51 11.41
C MET A 90 -20.20 24.08 10.86
N LEU A 91 -21.16 23.75 9.99
CA LEU A 91 -21.22 22.45 9.30
C LEU A 91 -20.06 22.30 8.31
N GLY A 92 -19.76 23.36 7.54
CA GLY A 92 -18.64 23.34 6.60
C GLY A 92 -17.27 23.21 7.28
N LYS A 93 -17.07 23.87 8.43
CA LYS A 93 -15.86 23.69 9.26
C LYS A 93 -15.78 22.28 9.84
N GLY A 94 -16.90 21.71 10.29
CA GLY A 94 -16.96 20.32 10.75
C GLY A 94 -16.56 19.32 9.65
N LEU A 95 -17.04 19.53 8.43
CA LEU A 95 -16.66 18.75 7.24
C LEU A 95 -15.17 18.88 6.90
N ALA A 96 -14.60 20.09 6.96
CA ALA A 96 -13.17 20.30 6.74
C ALA A 96 -12.31 19.55 7.78
N VAL A 97 -12.69 19.63 9.06
CA VAL A 97 -11.99 18.92 10.14
C VAL A 97 -12.10 17.42 9.96
N LEU A 98 -13.30 16.89 9.70
CA LEU A 98 -13.50 15.46 9.45
C LEU A 98 -12.66 14.96 8.27
N PHE A 99 -12.65 15.72 7.16
CA PHE A 99 -11.84 15.40 6.00
C PHE A 99 -10.36 15.31 6.36
N LEU A 100 -9.80 16.31 7.03
CA LEU A 100 -8.38 16.33 7.43
C LEU A 100 -8.03 15.21 8.42
N VAL A 101 -8.88 14.96 9.41
CA VAL A 101 -8.68 13.90 10.41
C VAL A 101 -8.66 12.52 9.76
N LEU A 102 -9.35 12.33 8.64
CA LEU A 102 -9.33 11.06 7.90
C LEU A 102 -8.16 10.99 6.90
N THR A 103 -7.93 12.05 6.11
CA THR A 103 -6.99 11.99 4.99
C THR A 103 -5.53 12.18 5.41
N VAL A 104 -5.24 13.01 6.42
CA VAL A 104 -3.87 13.27 6.87
C VAL A 104 -3.24 12.02 7.51
N PRO A 105 -3.86 11.35 8.51
CA PRO A 105 -3.28 10.14 9.08
C PRO A 105 -3.16 9.01 8.06
N LEU A 106 -4.13 8.88 7.15
CA LEU A 106 -4.08 7.89 6.08
C LEU A 106 -2.90 8.13 5.14
N SER A 107 -2.65 9.37 4.74
CA SER A 107 -1.52 9.75 3.89
C SER A 107 -0.18 9.47 4.59
N LEU A 108 -0.07 9.82 5.88
CA LEU A 108 1.11 9.50 6.68
C LEU A 108 1.35 7.99 6.82
N LEU A 109 0.28 7.20 6.98
CA LEU A 109 0.35 5.74 7.03
C LEU A 109 0.88 5.15 5.73
N PHE A 110 0.48 5.70 4.57
CA PHE A 110 1.01 5.27 3.28
C PHE A 110 2.46 5.67 3.10
N ILE A 111 2.83 6.92 3.42
CA ILE A 111 4.23 7.37 3.37
C ILE A 111 5.11 6.46 4.22
N TRP A 112 4.71 6.20 5.47
CA TRP A 112 5.41 5.28 6.36
C TRP A 112 5.44 3.86 5.82
N GLY A 113 4.33 3.39 5.26
CA GLY A 113 4.21 2.07 4.66
C GLY A 113 5.12 1.86 3.45
N PHE A 114 5.26 2.87 2.58
CA PHE A 114 6.19 2.85 1.46
C PHE A 114 7.64 2.96 1.94
N ALA A 115 7.92 3.86 2.89
CA ALA A 115 9.26 4.05 3.48
C ALA A 115 9.77 2.81 4.21
N THR A 116 8.89 2.04 4.85
CA THR A 116 9.24 0.78 5.54
C THR A 116 9.11 -0.46 4.65
N HIS A 117 8.89 -0.28 3.34
CA HIS A 117 8.70 -1.37 2.37
C HIS A 117 7.64 -2.41 2.82
N ARG A 118 6.53 -1.97 3.39
CA ARG A 118 5.46 -2.86 3.86
C ARG A 118 4.53 -3.24 2.71
N VAL A 119 4.49 -4.51 2.29
CA VAL A 119 3.54 -5.03 1.28
C VAL A 119 2.10 -4.59 1.54
N GLY A 120 1.69 -4.60 2.82
CA GLY A 120 0.35 -4.21 3.23
C GLY A 120 -0.03 -2.78 2.86
N ALA A 121 0.93 -1.85 2.80
CA ALA A 121 0.67 -0.47 2.41
C ALA A 121 0.35 -0.36 0.91
N TYR A 122 1.08 -1.08 0.06
CA TYR A 122 0.78 -1.17 -1.37
C TYR A 122 -0.60 -1.79 -1.60
N HIS A 123 -0.90 -2.89 -0.92
CA HIS A 123 -2.21 -3.55 -1.03
C HIS A 123 -3.35 -2.66 -0.53
N ALA A 124 -3.19 -2.01 0.62
CA ALA A 124 -4.18 -1.09 1.15
C ALA A 124 -4.42 0.09 0.19
N PHE A 125 -3.36 0.64 -0.40
CA PHE A 125 -3.47 1.71 -1.38
C PHE A 125 -4.28 1.25 -2.60
N ILE A 126 -3.91 0.12 -3.20
CA ILE A 126 -4.61 -0.44 -4.37
C ILE A 126 -6.09 -0.68 -4.06
N ILE A 127 -6.41 -1.30 -2.91
CA ILE A 127 -7.79 -1.60 -2.53
C ILE A 127 -8.59 -0.30 -2.32
N LEU A 128 -8.02 0.68 -1.63
CA LEU A 128 -8.68 1.96 -1.38
C LEU A 128 -8.91 2.74 -2.67
N SER A 129 -7.94 2.75 -3.59
CA SER A 129 -8.10 3.35 -4.91
C SER A 129 -9.17 2.64 -5.75
N LEU A 130 -9.24 1.30 -5.69
CA LEU A 130 -10.30 0.53 -6.36
C LEU A 130 -11.68 0.79 -5.76
N LEU A 131 -11.79 1.02 -4.45
CA LEU A 131 -13.05 1.39 -3.79
C LEU A 131 -13.52 2.80 -4.18
N GLN A 132 -12.59 3.70 -4.52
CA GLN A 132 -12.90 5.07 -4.93
C GLN A 132 -13.28 5.18 -6.41
N LEU A 133 -12.79 4.26 -7.26
CA LEU A 133 -13.00 4.24 -8.70
C LEU A 133 -14.46 4.34 -9.15
N PRO A 134 -15.44 3.59 -8.58
CA PRO A 134 -16.84 3.70 -8.98
C PRO A 134 -17.39 5.11 -8.80
N LYS A 135 -16.98 5.81 -7.73
CA LYS A 135 -17.39 7.19 -7.48
C LYS A 135 -16.79 8.12 -8.53
N THR A 136 -15.49 7.99 -8.83
CA THR A 136 -14.83 8.80 -9.87
C THR A 136 -15.44 8.58 -11.25
N ILE A 137 -15.89 7.36 -11.56
CA ILE A 137 -16.60 7.06 -12.81
C ILE A 137 -18.02 7.65 -12.80
N ALA A 138 -18.72 7.66 -11.66
CA ALA A 138 -20.03 8.32 -11.55
C ALA A 138 -19.92 9.84 -11.72
N ASP A 139 -18.84 10.45 -11.23
CA ASP A 139 -18.56 11.87 -11.38
C ASP A 139 -18.31 12.23 -12.86
N LEU A 140 -17.78 11.30 -13.66
CA LEU A 140 -17.58 11.47 -15.11
C LEU A 140 -18.90 11.71 -15.87
N ALA A 141 -20.01 11.13 -15.38
CA ALA A 141 -21.33 11.33 -15.98
C ALA A 141 -21.93 12.71 -15.66
N HIS A 142 -21.45 13.39 -14.59
CA HIS A 142 -21.98 14.67 -14.14
C HIS A 142 -21.12 15.84 -14.60
N ASP A 143 -19.81 15.75 -14.43
CA ASP A 143 -18.85 16.78 -14.88
C ASP A 143 -17.61 16.12 -15.50
N PRO A 144 -17.67 15.81 -16.81
CA PRO A 144 -16.59 15.12 -17.48
C PRO A 144 -15.31 15.96 -17.57
N SER A 145 -15.42 17.29 -17.55
CA SER A 145 -14.28 18.20 -17.74
C SER A 145 -13.30 18.14 -16.57
N SER A 146 -13.80 18.00 -15.35
CA SER A 146 -13.00 17.88 -14.13
C SER A 146 -12.73 16.42 -13.73
N ALA A 147 -13.62 15.50 -14.07
CA ALA A 147 -13.49 14.08 -13.75
C ALA A 147 -12.48 13.34 -14.66
N LEU A 148 -12.33 13.70 -15.93
CA LEU A 148 -11.38 13.05 -16.85
C LEU A 148 -9.92 13.13 -16.36
N PRO A 149 -9.39 14.31 -16.02
CA PRO A 149 -8.01 14.42 -15.53
C PRO A 149 -7.79 13.65 -14.23
N SER A 150 -8.74 13.71 -13.29
CA SER A 150 -8.62 13.02 -12.00
C SER A 150 -8.67 11.50 -12.14
N LEU A 151 -9.53 10.99 -13.03
CA LEU A 151 -9.57 9.57 -13.37
C LEU A 151 -8.27 9.11 -14.02
N GLY A 152 -7.74 9.88 -14.98
CA GLY A 152 -6.47 9.59 -15.65
C GLY A 152 -5.31 9.50 -14.65
N VAL A 153 -5.20 10.48 -13.75
CA VAL A 153 -4.21 10.47 -12.66
C VAL A 153 -4.39 9.23 -11.79
N THR A 154 -5.61 8.91 -11.38
CA THR A 154 -5.90 7.75 -10.51
C THR A 154 -5.49 6.43 -11.16
N VAL A 155 -5.79 6.24 -12.44
CA VAL A 155 -5.44 5.01 -13.18
C VAL A 155 -3.93 4.89 -13.35
N ILE A 156 -3.24 5.96 -13.74
CA ILE A 156 -1.78 6.00 -13.85
C ILE A 156 -1.15 5.65 -12.49
N LEU A 157 -1.68 6.21 -11.41
CA LEU A 157 -1.19 5.98 -10.06
C LEU A 157 -1.35 4.53 -9.61
N LEU A 158 -2.53 3.98 -9.83
CA LEU A 158 -2.84 2.60 -9.53
C LEU A 158 -1.90 1.66 -10.29
N GLY A 159 -1.71 1.91 -11.59
CA GLY A 159 -0.80 1.15 -12.44
C GLY A 159 0.65 1.25 -11.98
N TYR A 160 1.10 2.44 -11.58
CA TYR A 160 2.47 2.64 -11.11
C TYR A 160 2.72 1.97 -9.74
N VAL A 161 1.80 2.11 -8.79
CA VAL A 161 1.90 1.42 -7.48
C VAL A 161 1.88 -0.09 -7.67
N TRP A 162 1.04 -0.60 -8.58
CA TRP A 162 0.99 -2.00 -8.97
C TRP A 162 2.32 -2.49 -9.57
N PHE A 163 2.89 -1.70 -10.48
CA PHE A 163 4.19 -1.98 -11.10
C PHE A 163 5.31 -2.04 -10.06
N VAL A 164 5.42 -1.04 -9.19
CA VAL A 164 6.45 -1.01 -8.14
C VAL A 164 6.26 -2.16 -7.16
N ARG A 165 5.01 -2.48 -6.80
CA ARG A 165 4.68 -3.63 -5.96
C ARG A 165 5.15 -4.94 -6.57
N ASN A 166 4.88 -5.18 -7.85
CA ASN A 166 5.28 -6.44 -8.52
C ASN A 166 6.80 -6.58 -8.61
N ARG A 167 7.53 -5.47 -8.69
CA ARG A 167 8.99 -5.46 -8.74
C ARG A 167 9.65 -5.60 -7.36
N LEU A 168 9.02 -5.09 -6.30
CA LEU A 168 9.48 -5.25 -4.92
C LEU A 168 9.09 -6.60 -4.29
N PHE A 169 7.96 -7.17 -4.72
CA PHE A 169 7.41 -8.41 -4.18
C PHE A 169 6.98 -9.38 -5.30
N PRO A 170 7.94 -9.89 -6.10
CA PRO A 170 7.64 -10.85 -7.17
C PRO A 170 7.05 -12.17 -6.62
N ASP A 171 7.31 -12.47 -5.35
CA ASP A 171 6.81 -13.64 -4.61
C ASP A 171 5.28 -13.62 -4.40
N PHE A 172 4.61 -12.51 -4.70
CA PHE A 172 3.15 -12.45 -4.65
C PHE A 172 2.53 -12.35 -6.05
N GLY A 173 1.51 -13.17 -6.32
CA GLY A 173 0.70 -13.08 -7.54
C GLY A 173 -0.19 -11.83 -7.51
N TRP A 174 -1.40 -11.95 -6.96
CA TRP A 174 -2.36 -10.83 -6.88
C TRP A 174 -2.31 -10.15 -5.50
N PHE A 175 -2.80 -10.83 -4.46
CA PHE A 175 -2.74 -10.39 -3.06
C PHE A 175 -2.21 -11.49 -2.13
N THR A 176 -1.96 -12.67 -2.69
CA THR A 176 -1.48 -13.87 -1.99
C THR A 176 -0.12 -14.29 -2.51
N PRO A 177 0.69 -14.99 -1.68
CA PRO A 177 1.94 -15.60 -2.12
C PRO A 177 1.69 -16.49 -3.34
N ARG A 178 2.56 -16.40 -4.36
CA ARG A 178 2.44 -17.16 -5.59
C ARG A 178 2.64 -18.64 -5.30
N LYS A 179 1.75 -19.47 -5.81
CA LYS A 179 1.89 -20.93 -5.80
C LYS A 179 2.17 -21.41 -7.22
N VAL A 180 3.18 -22.26 -7.37
CA VAL A 180 3.46 -23.00 -8.61
C VAL A 180 3.43 -24.48 -8.21
N ASP A 181 2.62 -25.28 -8.90
CA ASP A 181 2.44 -26.71 -8.64
C ASP A 181 2.15 -27.08 -7.17
N GLY A 182 1.26 -26.31 -6.53
CA GLY A 182 0.83 -26.56 -5.15
C GLY A 182 1.84 -26.15 -4.08
N ARG A 183 3.07 -25.76 -4.45
CA ARG A 183 4.11 -25.26 -3.54
C ARG A 183 4.26 -23.75 -3.68
N TYR A 184 4.66 -23.07 -2.60
CA TYR A 184 4.95 -21.63 -2.67
C TYR A 184 6.25 -21.43 -3.44
N ALA A 185 6.16 -20.74 -4.58
CA ALA A 185 7.33 -20.42 -5.39
C ALA A 185 7.82 -19.04 -5.00
N PHE A 186 8.99 -19.00 -4.37
CA PHE A 186 9.73 -17.77 -4.14
C PHE A 186 10.70 -17.62 -5.30
N VAL A 187 10.71 -16.46 -5.95
CA VAL A 187 11.65 -16.20 -7.05
C VAL A 187 13.01 -15.98 -6.40
N GLU A 188 13.86 -17.01 -6.43
CA GLU A 188 15.28 -16.88 -6.12
C GLU A 188 15.91 -16.02 -7.22
N GLY A 189 16.36 -14.82 -6.84
CA GLY A 189 17.04 -13.92 -7.77
C GLY A 189 18.29 -14.59 -8.33
N ALA A 190 18.38 -14.61 -9.65
CA ALA A 190 19.65 -14.72 -10.38
C ALA A 190 20.51 -13.45 -10.18
#